data_AF-A0A5B7H532-F1
#
_entry.id   AF-A0A5B7H532-F1
#
_cell.length_a   1.000
_cell.length_b   1.000
_cell.length_c   1.000
_cell.angle_alpha   90.00
_cell.angle_beta   90.00
_cell.angle_gamma   90.00
#
_symmetry.space_group_name_H-M   'P 1'
#
loop_
_entity.id
_entity.type
_entity.pdbx_description
1 polymer ?
#
loop_
_entity_poly.entity_id
_entity_poly.type
_entity_poly.pdbx_seq_one_letter_code
_entity_poly.pdbx_strand_id
1 'polypeptide(L)'
;MFYVMGHFSKFIAPGDRLISSTVSNGYEHVRVAAFQHGSTDTASTVVLLNMGENMEKVSVDVRDSEEFVNLVMPAKSIVSVLVNTAATTH
;
A
#
# COMPACT_ATOMS: atom_id res chain seq x y z
N MET A 1 6.21 2.96 18.43
CA MET A 1 7.09 3.38 17.32
C MET A 1 7.78 2.21 16.61
N PHE A 2 8.36 1.23 17.31
CA PHE A 2 9.10 0.11 16.69
C PHE A 2 8.35 -0.59 15.55
N TYR A 3 7.10 -0.99 15.77
CA TYR A 3 6.30 -1.65 14.73
C TYR A 3 5.98 -0.76 13.54
N VAL A 4 5.65 0.52 13.77
CA VAL A 4 5.41 1.48 12.69
C VAL A 4 6.66 1.60 11.83
N MET A 5 7.84 1.79 12.43
CA MET A 5 9.09 1.79 11.65
C MET A 5 9.31 0.48 10.90
N GLY A 6 9.00 -0.67 11.51
CA GLY A 6 9.11 -1.98 10.86
C GLY A 6 8.25 -2.14 9.61
N HIS A 7 7.06 -1.53 9.57
CA HIS A 7 6.20 -1.53 8.37
C HIS A 7 6.81 -0.77 7.18
N PHE A 8 7.76 0.12 7.42
CA PHE A 8 8.53 0.79 6.36
C PHE A 8 9.86 0.07 6.15
N SER A 9 10.69 -0.06 7.18
CA SER A 9 12.09 -0.52 7.06
C SER A 9 12.23 -1.98 6.59
N LYS A 10 11.20 -2.81 6.79
CA LYS A 10 11.23 -4.22 6.34
C LYS A 10 10.94 -4.37 4.84
N PHE A 11 10.17 -3.45 4.27
CA PHE A 11 9.60 -3.61 2.92
C PHE A 11 10.07 -2.55 1.93
N ILE A 12 10.61 -1.43 2.41
CA ILE A 12 11.09 -0.32 1.58
C ILE A 12 12.61 -0.28 1.68
N ALA A 13 13.27 -0.48 0.55
CA ALA A 13 14.72 -0.46 0.42
C ALA A 13 15.23 0.94 0.02
N PRO A 14 16.51 1.26 0.33
CA PRO A 14 17.14 2.44 -0.23
C PRO A 14 17.09 2.44 -1.76
N GLY A 15 16.58 3.52 -2.36
CA GLY A 15 16.40 3.66 -3.80
C GLY A 15 14.97 3.44 -4.29
N ASP A 16 14.09 2.91 -3.44
CA ASP A 16 12.66 2.85 -3.73
C ASP A 16 12.07 4.26 -3.84
N ARG A 17 11.08 4.41 -4.72
CA ARG A 17 10.51 5.72 -5.07
C ARG A 17 9.10 5.83 -4.54
N LEU A 18 8.82 6.90 -3.80
CA LEU A 18 7.45 7.25 -3.44
C LEU A 18 6.66 7.57 -4.72
N ILE A 19 5.51 6.92 -4.88
CA ILE A 19 4.58 7.17 -5.98
C ILE A 19 3.29 7.80 -5.45
N SER A 20 2.59 8.54 -6.32
CA SER A 20 1.31 9.16 -5.96
C SER A 20 0.26 8.10 -5.67
N SER A 21 -0.52 8.33 -4.61
CA SER A 21 -1.67 7.50 -4.25
C SER A 21 -2.90 8.37 -4.07
N THR A 22 -4.04 7.91 -4.57
CA THR A 22 -5.35 8.55 -4.36
C THR A 22 -6.22 7.65 -3.51
N VAL A 23 -6.95 8.24 -2.55
CA VAL A 23 -7.92 7.55 -1.72
C VAL A 23 -9.31 8.04 -2.11
N SER A 24 -10.24 7.12 -2.33
CA SER A 24 -11.64 7.45 -2.64
C SER A 24 -12.35 8.09 -1.45
N ASN A 25 -13.45 8.79 -1.72
CA ASN A 25 -14.28 9.41 -0.68
C ASN A 25 -14.84 8.34 0.29
N GLY A 26 -14.99 8.70 1.57
CA GLY A 26 -15.47 7.79 2.62
C GLY A 26 -14.38 7.07 3.42
N TYR A 27 -13.11 7.30 3.10
CA TYR A 27 -11.96 6.72 3.80
C TYR A 27 -11.05 7.81 4.43
N GLU A 28 -11.64 8.88 4.96
CA GLU A 28 -10.92 10.09 5.43
C GLU A 28 -9.95 9.81 6.58
N HIS A 29 -10.10 8.68 7.26
CA HIS A 29 -9.27 8.25 8.37
C HIS A 29 -8.21 7.21 7.97
N VAL A 30 -8.20 6.78 6.70
CA VAL A 30 -7.15 5.94 6.13
C VAL A 30 -6.04 6.85 5.58
N ARG A 31 -4.79 6.48 5.82
CA ARG A 31 -3.61 7.11 5.22
C ARG A 31 -2.86 6.07 4.41
N VAL A 32 -2.30 6.49 3.29
CA VAL A 32 -1.61 5.60 2.35
C VAL A 32 -0.27 6.22 1.97
N ALA A 33 0.74 5.37 1.87
CA ALA A 33 2.00 5.67 1.20
C ALA A 33 2.37 4.47 0.33
N ALA A 34 2.66 4.73 -0.95
CA ALA A 34 3.00 3.69 -1.92
C ALA A 34 4.42 3.91 -2.47
N PHE A 35 5.17 2.83 -2.60
CA PHE A 35 6.57 2.85 -3.01
C PHE A 35 6.79 1.85 -4.15
N GLN A 36 7.36 2.32 -5.25
CA GLN A 36 7.83 1.50 -6.36
C GLN A 36 9.21 0.94 -6.01
N HIS A 37 9.38 -0.38 -6.17
CA HIS A 37 10.66 -1.05 -5.92
C HIS A 37 11.56 -1.00 -7.15
N GLY A 38 12.77 -0.48 -6.96
CA GLY A 38 13.77 -0.39 -8.02
C GLY A 38 13.30 0.40 -9.25
N SER A 39 13.99 0.22 -10.38
CA SER A 39 13.70 0.93 -11.63
C SER A 39 12.80 0.15 -12.59
N THR A 40 12.50 -1.12 -12.30
CA THR A 40 11.85 -2.04 -13.24
C THR A 40 10.32 -2.07 -13.13
N ASP A 41 9.73 -1.27 -12.24
CA ASP A 41 8.27 -1.12 -12.11
C ASP A 41 7.50 -2.43 -11.83
N THR A 42 8.16 -3.53 -11.46
CA THR A 42 7.51 -4.84 -11.32
C THR A 42 6.87 -5.05 -9.96
N ALA A 43 7.40 -4.41 -8.91
CA ALA A 43 6.90 -4.57 -7.56
C ALA A 43 6.66 -3.22 -6.88
N SER A 44 5.65 -3.18 -6.02
CA SER A 44 5.34 -2.02 -5.18
C SER A 44 4.96 -2.46 -3.77
N THR A 45 5.31 -1.63 -2.78
CA THR A 45 4.79 -1.74 -1.41
C THR A 45 3.77 -0.63 -1.17
N VAL A 46 2.60 -0.99 -0.66
CA VAL A 46 1.58 -0.05 -0.19
C VAL A 46 1.44 -0.18 1.32
N VAL A 47 1.74 0.89 2.05
CA VAL A 47 1.54 0.97 3.50
C VAL A 47 0.24 1.72 3.76
N LEU A 48 -0.72 1.05 4.40
CA LEU A 48 -2.01 1.60 4.79
C LEU A 48 -2.09 1.72 6.31
N LEU A 49 -2.57 2.86 6.78
CA LEU A 49 -2.84 3.12 8.20
C LEU A 49 -4.30 3.51 8.37
N ASN A 50 -5.07 2.66 9.05
CA ASN A 50 -6.41 2.97 9.49
C ASN A 50 -6.33 3.66 10.86
N MET A 51 -6.59 4.97 10.89
CA MET A 51 -6.65 5.76 12.14
C MET A 51 -8.07 5.83 12.72
N GLY A 52 -9.06 5.21 12.09
CA GLY A 52 -10.44 5.18 12.52
C GLY A 52 -10.66 4.24 13.72
N GLU A 53 -11.83 4.40 14.34
CA GLU A 53 -12.31 3.52 15.42
C GLU A 53 -13.02 2.27 14.89
N ASN A 54 -13.26 2.19 13.59
CA ASN A 54 -13.96 1.11 12.93
C ASN A 54 -13.04 0.31 12.00
N MET A 55 -13.48 -0.91 11.72
CA MET A 55 -12.90 -1.75 10.67
C MET A 55 -13.29 -1.21 9.30
N GLU A 56 -12.33 -1.19 8.38
CA GLU A 56 -12.53 -0.76 7.00
C GLU A 56 -12.28 -1.91 6.03
N LYS A 57 -13.08 -1.97 4.96
CA LYS A 57 -12.82 -2.85 3.81
C LYS A 57 -12.21 -1.99 2.70
N VAL A 58 -10.97 -2.27 2.34
CA VAL A 58 -10.21 -1.49 1.38
C VAL A 58 -9.84 -2.37 0.19
N SER A 59 -9.95 -1.81 -1.00
CA SER A 59 -9.43 -2.40 -2.24
C SER A 59 -8.24 -1.57 -2.69
N VAL A 60 -7.09 -2.21 -2.89
CA VAL A 60 -5.87 -1.56 -3.35
C VAL A 60 -5.65 -1.93 -4.80
N ASP A 61 -5.55 -0.91 -5.64
CA ASP A 61 -5.12 -1.01 -7.03
C ASP A 61 -3.80 -0.27 -7.21
N VAL A 62 -2.89 -0.88 -7.96
CA VAL A 62 -1.57 -0.34 -8.25
C VAL A 62 -1.43 -0.24 -9.76
N ARG A 63 -1.33 1.01 -10.25
CA ARG A 63 -1.15 1.36 -11.68
C ARG A 63 -2.34 1.02 -12.59
N ASP A 64 -3.57 1.21 -12.10
CA ASP A 64 -4.78 1.02 -12.91
C ASP A 64 -4.81 -0.39 -13.54
N SER A 65 -4.42 -1.37 -12.71
CA SER A 65 -4.37 -2.76 -13.12
C SER A 65 -5.76 -3.37 -12.97
N GLU A 66 -6.05 -4.42 -13.75
CA GLU A 66 -7.30 -5.18 -13.57
C GLU A 66 -7.29 -6.02 -12.26
N GLU A 67 -6.18 -6.01 -11.52
CA GLU A 67 -5.98 -6.77 -10.30
C GLU A 67 -6.11 -5.90 -9.04
N PHE A 68 -7.06 -6.27 -8.19
CA PHE A 68 -7.31 -5.58 -6.93
C PHE A 68 -6.91 -6.46 -5.75
N VAL A 69 -6.18 -5.90 -4.79
CA VAL A 69 -5.95 -6.52 -3.49
C VAL A 69 -7.02 -6.06 -2.52
N ASN A 70 -7.98 -6.95 -2.23
CA ASN A 70 -9.05 -6.70 -1.28
C ASN A 70 -8.64 -7.14 0.12
N LEU A 71 -8.67 -6.23 1.09
CA LEU A 71 -8.31 -6.54 2.47
C LEU A 71 -9.22 -5.85 3.49
N VAL A 72 -9.28 -6.45 4.66
CA VAL A 72 -10.01 -5.92 5.82
C VAL A 72 -9.00 -5.34 6.79
N MET A 73 -9.09 -4.04 7.05
CA MET A 73 -8.25 -3.32 7.99
C MET A 73 -8.97 -3.12 9.32
N PRO A 74 -8.51 -3.74 10.43
CA PRO A 74 -9.06 -3.45 11.75
C PRO A 74 -8.93 -1.96 12.12
N ALA A 75 -9.71 -1.52 13.09
CA ALA A 75 -9.54 -0.20 13.69
C ALA A 75 -8.11 -0.03 14.23
N LYS A 76 -7.56 1.20 14.13
CA LYS A 76 -6.22 1.56 14.66
C LYS A 76 -5.10 0.63 14.19
N SER A 77 -5.15 0.17 12.95
CA SER A 77 -4.20 -0.80 12.40
C SER A 77 -3.32 -0.20 11.31
N ILE A 78 -2.14 -0.78 11.15
CA ILE A 78 -1.24 -0.54 10.02
C ILE A 78 -1.00 -1.86 9.29
N VAL A 79 -1.06 -1.81 7.97
CA VAL A 79 -0.89 -2.97 7.08
C VAL A 79 0.05 -2.59 5.96
N SER A 80 1.01 -3.47 5.65
CA SER A 80 1.87 -3.35 4.47
C SER A 80 1.49 -4.44 3.48
N VAL A 81 1.17 -4.04 2.25
CA VAL A 81 0.80 -4.93 1.15
C VAL A 81 1.93 -4.90 0.12
N LEU A 82 2.45 -6.07 -0.23
CA LEU A 82 3.38 -6.23 -1.34
C LEU A 82 2.58 -6.64 -2.58
N VAL A 83 2.68 -5.85 -3.64
CA VAL A 83 2.03 -6.14 -4.92
C VAL A 83 3.12 -6.37 -5.94
N ASN A 84 3.07 -7.53 -6.60
CA ASN A 84 3.97 -7.86 -7.70
C ASN A 84 3.13 -7.95 -8.96
N THR A 85 3.31 -7.01 -9.87
CA THR A 85 2.60 -7.00 -11.14
C THR A 85 3.34 -7.97 -12.06
N ALA A 86 2.66 -9.02 -12.54
CA ALA A 86 3.27 -9.89 -13.55
C ALA A 86 3.66 -9.03 -14.76
N ALA A 87 4.91 -9.16 -15.23
CA ALA A 87 5.35 -8.45 -16.42
C ALA A 87 4.44 -8.83 -17.59
N THR A 88 3.63 -7.90 -18.07
CA THR A 88 2.86 -8.06 -19.29
C THR A 88 3.86 -8.14 -20.44
N THR A 89 4.23 -9.36 -20.86
CA THR A 89 4.90 -9.58 -22.14
C THR A 89 3.93 -9.16 -23.24
N HIS A 90 4.16 -7.97 -23.81
CA HIS A 90 3.59 -7.55 -25.08
C HIS A 90 4.38 -8.13 -26.25
#